data_AF-A0A1C7N3H6-F1
#
_entry.id   AF-A0A1C7N3H6-F1
#
_cell.length_a   1.000
_cell.length_b   1.000
_cell.length_c   1.000
_cell.angle_alpha   90.00
_cell.angle_beta   90.00
_cell.angle_gamma   90.00
#
_symmetry.space_group_name_H-M   'P 1'
#
loop_
_entity.id
_entity.type
_entity.pdbx_description
1 polymer ?
#
loop_
_entity_poly.entity_id
_entity_poly.type
_entity_poly.pdbx_seq_one_letter_code
_entity_poly.pdbx_strand_id
1 'polypeptide(L)'
;MIQTYSRHRTSWRTHRLKQLQSQHNSYCRQYRSDPLLLDILVSPLQKEISNLQAEVSQTHRLRAGKRWLENHEHSAGYLQRTITARARKRNIGPLTHPVTGLHCSDTASKLDAVTSSEATNEILSHITKSLDPDEAKTAVLPFSLADIQLGASRSPRCSSPEKDGLPYEILQLLFKHPA
;
A
#
# COMPACT_ATOMS: atom_id res chain seq x y z
N MET A 1 37.52 -7.92 -7.07
CA MET A 1 37.48 -7.77 -5.60
C MET A 1 36.16 -7.17 -5.08
N ILE A 2 35.62 -6.10 -5.69
CA ILE A 2 34.38 -5.43 -5.21
C ILE A 2 33.09 -6.25 -5.48
N GLN A 3 33.00 -6.91 -6.65
CA GLN A 3 31.82 -7.72 -7.00
C GLN A 3 31.66 -8.97 -6.12
N THR A 4 32.76 -9.64 -5.79
CA THR A 4 32.76 -10.83 -4.92
C THR A 4 32.35 -10.47 -3.49
N TYR A 5 32.88 -9.37 -2.96
CA TYR A 5 32.46 -8.82 -1.67
C TYR A 5 30.96 -8.49 -1.65
N SER A 6 30.45 -7.82 -2.70
CA SER A 6 29.04 -7.44 -2.81
C SER A 6 28.10 -8.66 -2.88
N ARG A 7 28.48 -9.70 -3.62
CA ARG A 7 27.73 -10.96 -3.70
C ARG A 7 27.75 -11.69 -2.36
N HIS A 8 28.91 -11.78 -1.72
CA HIS A 8 29.06 -12.41 -0.41
C HIS A 8 28.25 -11.69 0.67
N ARG A 9 28.32 -10.35 0.75
CA ARG A 9 27.53 -9.54 1.68
C ARG A 9 26.02 -9.68 1.44
N THR A 10 25.59 -9.82 0.18
CA THR A 10 24.18 -10.06 -0.16
C THR A 10 23.72 -11.43 0.28
N SER A 11 24.50 -12.48 -0.01
CA SER A 11 24.24 -13.83 0.46
C SER A 11 24.21 -13.90 1.99
N TRP A 12 25.19 -13.31 2.67
CA TRP A 12 25.24 -13.24 4.13
C TRP A 12 23.97 -12.57 4.70
N ARG A 13 23.57 -11.42 4.15
CA ARG A 13 22.34 -10.72 4.59
C ARG A 13 21.10 -11.57 4.44
N THR A 14 20.93 -12.28 3.32
CA THR A 14 19.77 -13.15 3.10
C THR A 14 19.74 -14.34 4.07
N HIS A 15 20.90 -14.96 4.32
CA HIS A 15 21.01 -16.05 5.28
C HIS A 15 20.75 -15.57 6.71
N ARG A 16 21.34 -14.43 7.09
CA ARG A 16 21.17 -13.84 8.42
C ARG A 16 19.72 -13.42 8.69
N LEU A 17 19.06 -12.78 7.73
CA LEU A 17 17.63 -12.43 7.85
C LEU A 17 16.76 -13.68 8.05
N LYS A 18 16.99 -14.73 7.26
CA LYS A 18 16.25 -15.99 7.40
C LYS A 18 16.47 -16.63 8.77
N GLN A 19 17.71 -16.62 9.26
CA GLN A 19 18.05 -17.14 10.58
C GLN A 19 17.33 -16.37 11.70
N LEU A 20 17.42 -15.04 11.68
CA LEU A 20 16.79 -14.19 12.69
C LEU A 20 15.26 -14.31 12.68
N GLN A 21 14.63 -14.34 11.51
CA GLN A 21 13.19 -14.54 11.38
C GLN A 21 12.76 -15.92 11.88
N SER A 22 13.55 -16.97 11.61
CA SER A 22 13.31 -18.30 12.14
C SER A 22 13.39 -18.32 13.66
N GLN A 23 14.41 -17.67 14.24
CA GLN A 23 14.59 -17.57 15.68
C GLN A 23 13.46 -16.79 16.35
N HIS A 24 13.08 -15.64 15.77
CA HIS A 24 11.93 -14.84 16.19
C HIS A 24 10.66 -15.70 16.25
N ASN A 25 10.34 -16.41 15.16
CA ASN A 25 9.16 -17.27 15.10
C ASN A 25 9.22 -18.42 16.11
N SER A 26 10.42 -18.95 16.40
CA SER A 26 10.60 -19.97 17.44
C SER A 26 10.26 -19.41 18.82
N TYR A 27 10.76 -18.21 19.16
CA TYR A 27 10.47 -17.58 20.44
C TYR A 27 8.99 -17.24 20.59
N CYS A 28 8.35 -16.71 19.55
CA CYS A 28 6.89 -16.46 19.56
C CYS A 28 6.07 -17.73 19.81
N ARG A 29 6.55 -18.90 19.36
CA ARG A 29 5.88 -20.18 19.60
C ARG A 29 6.15 -20.72 21.01
N GLN A 30 7.40 -20.66 21.46
CA GLN A 30 7.82 -21.24 22.75
C GLN A 30 7.35 -20.42 23.95
N TYR A 31 7.44 -19.10 23.87
CA TYR A 31 7.15 -18.18 24.99
C TYR A 31 5.80 -17.48 24.83
N ARG A 32 4.88 -18.06 24.07
CA ARG A 32 3.54 -17.48 23.84
C ARG A 32 2.79 -17.17 25.13
N SER A 33 3.01 -17.97 26.17
CA SER A 33 2.32 -17.87 27.46
C SER A 33 2.97 -16.88 28.44
N ASP A 34 4.17 -16.38 28.15
CA ASP A 34 4.88 -15.39 28.98
C ASP A 34 5.24 -14.14 28.14
N PRO A 35 4.36 -13.12 28.13
CA PRO A 35 4.54 -11.94 27.31
C PRO A 35 5.77 -11.11 27.67
N LEU A 36 6.17 -11.08 28.95
CA LEU A 36 7.30 -10.26 29.42
C LEU A 36 8.62 -10.86 28.95
N LEU A 37 8.79 -12.17 29.14
CA LEU A 37 9.97 -12.88 28.66
C LEU A 37 10.04 -12.88 27.12
N LEU A 38 8.88 -13.02 26.45
CA LEU A 38 8.81 -12.95 25.00
C LEU A 38 9.31 -11.61 24.47
N ASP A 39 8.86 -10.49 25.05
CA ASP A 39 9.29 -9.15 24.62
C ASP A 39 10.81 -8.96 24.80
N ILE A 40 11.36 -9.36 25.95
CA ILE A 40 12.80 -9.27 26.24
C ILE A 40 13.63 -10.04 25.19
N LEU A 41 13.17 -11.23 24.77
CA LEU A 41 13.90 -12.07 23.82
C LEU A 41 13.69 -11.65 22.36
N VAL A 42 12.50 -11.15 22.02
CA VAL A 42 12.13 -10.80 20.63
C VAL A 42 12.60 -9.40 20.24
N SER A 43 12.52 -8.42 21.14
CA SER A 43 12.85 -7.02 20.86
C SER A 43 14.25 -6.83 20.23
N PRO A 44 15.33 -7.47 20.73
CA PRO A 44 16.65 -7.37 20.11
C PRO A 44 16.70 -7.98 18.70
N LEU A 45 16.04 -9.13 18.49
CA LEU A 45 15.98 -9.80 17.18
C LEU A 45 15.22 -8.93 16.18
N GLN A 46 14.11 -8.34 16.61
CA GLN A 46 13.29 -7.48 15.76
C GLN A 46 14.06 -6.23 15.34
N LYS A 47 14.82 -5.62 16.26
CA LYS A 47 15.73 -4.50 15.93
C LYS A 47 16.77 -4.91 14.89
N GLU A 48 17.39 -6.08 15.03
CA GLU A 48 18.39 -6.56 14.06
C GLU A 48 17.77 -6.86 12.68
N ILE A 49 16.60 -7.48 12.65
CA ILE A 49 15.82 -7.70 11.41
C ILE A 49 15.50 -6.37 10.74
N SER A 50 14.98 -5.39 11.50
CA SER A 50 14.64 -4.07 10.99
C SER A 50 15.86 -3.35 10.41
N ASN A 51 17.01 -3.41 11.08
CA ASN A 51 18.26 -2.83 10.57
C ASN A 51 18.69 -3.45 9.24
N LEU A 52 18.69 -4.78 9.15
CA LEU A 52 19.06 -5.48 7.92
C LEU A 52 18.08 -5.19 6.78
N GLN A 53 16.78 -5.10 7.07
CA GLN A 53 15.76 -4.72 6.10
C GLN A 53 15.90 -3.26 5.65
N ALA A 54 16.25 -2.35 6.56
CA ALA A 54 16.53 -0.96 6.25
C ALA A 54 17.74 -0.82 5.30
N GLU A 55 18.84 -1.53 5.57
CA GLU A 55 20.01 -1.58 4.68
C GLU A 55 19.65 -2.08 3.26
N VAL A 56 18.82 -3.13 3.18
CA VAL A 56 18.33 -3.68 1.91
C VAL A 56 17.47 -2.65 1.17
N SER A 57 16.55 -2.00 1.89
CA SER A 57 15.66 -0.98 1.33
C SER A 57 16.46 0.22 0.78
N GLN A 58 17.48 0.67 1.52
CA GLN A 58 18.35 1.76 1.11
C GLN A 58 19.17 1.36 -0.12
N THR A 59 19.72 0.14 -0.14
CA THR A 59 20.43 -0.37 -1.32
C THR A 59 19.53 -0.42 -2.55
N HIS A 60 18.28 -0.86 -2.38
CA HIS A 60 17.30 -0.88 -3.47
C HIS A 60 16.93 0.53 -3.94
N ARG A 61 16.73 1.47 -3.02
CA ARG A 61 16.46 2.87 -3.33
C ARG A 61 17.60 3.49 -4.14
N LEU A 62 18.85 3.28 -3.70
CA LEU A 62 20.04 3.77 -4.42
C LEU A 62 20.16 3.14 -5.81
N ARG A 63 19.92 1.83 -5.93
CA ARG A 63 19.94 1.15 -7.24
C ARG A 63 18.82 1.61 -8.15
N ALA A 64 17.63 1.85 -7.61
CA ALA A 64 16.49 2.36 -8.35
C ALA A 64 16.77 3.78 -8.85
N GLY A 65 17.27 4.66 -7.97
CA GLY A 65 17.67 6.03 -8.33
C GLY A 65 18.77 6.04 -9.40
N LYS A 66 19.85 5.26 -9.20
CA LYS A 66 20.91 5.10 -10.21
C LYS A 66 20.34 4.62 -11.54
N ARG A 67 19.52 3.56 -11.53
CA ARG A 67 18.93 3.00 -12.74
C ARG A 67 17.99 3.97 -13.45
N TRP A 68 17.19 4.72 -12.70
CA TRP A 68 16.27 5.74 -13.21
C TRP A 68 17.03 6.93 -13.80
N LEU A 69 18.07 7.43 -13.11
CA LEU A 69 18.94 8.50 -13.62
C LEU A 69 19.69 8.06 -14.88
N GLU A 70 20.22 6.84 -14.92
CA GLU A 70 21.03 6.34 -16.04
C GLU A 70 20.21 5.94 -17.26
N ASN A 71 18.98 5.44 -17.07
CA ASN A 71 18.19 4.87 -18.17
C ASN A 71 16.86 5.61 -18.42
N HIS A 72 16.52 6.61 -17.60
CA HIS A 72 15.20 7.24 -17.56
C HIS A 72 14.08 6.16 -17.56
N GLU A 73 12.84 6.49 -17.91
CA GLU A 73 11.78 5.48 -18.12
C GLU A 73 11.90 4.70 -19.44
N HIS A 74 13.04 4.78 -20.16
CA HIS A 74 13.18 4.26 -21.53
C HIS A 74 13.79 2.87 -21.65
N SER A 75 14.07 2.18 -20.53
CA SER A 75 14.58 0.81 -20.60
C SER A 75 13.48 -0.15 -21.08
N ALA A 76 13.49 -0.48 -22.37
CA ALA A 76 12.50 -1.37 -23.01
C ALA A 76 12.35 -2.71 -22.26
N GLY A 77 13.47 -3.34 -21.84
CA GLY A 77 13.42 -4.57 -21.06
C GLY A 77 12.85 -4.38 -19.64
N TYR A 78 13.03 -3.20 -19.01
CA TYR A 78 12.38 -2.89 -17.74
C TYR A 78 10.87 -2.71 -17.92
N LEU A 79 10.45 -1.98 -18.95
CA LEU A 79 9.04 -1.79 -19.28
C LEU A 79 8.37 -3.13 -19.58
N GLN A 80 8.97 -3.97 -20.42
CA GLN A 80 8.46 -5.31 -20.72
C GLN A 80 8.31 -6.16 -19.46
N ARG A 81 9.36 -6.27 -18.62
CA ARG A 81 9.29 -7.01 -17.35
C ARG A 81 8.22 -6.46 -16.43
N THR A 82 8.07 -5.15 -16.36
CA THR A 82 7.06 -4.48 -15.54
C THR A 82 5.65 -4.76 -16.05
N ILE A 83 5.43 -4.71 -17.36
CA ILE A 83 4.17 -5.08 -18.00
C ILE A 83 3.84 -6.54 -17.72
N THR A 84 4.80 -7.46 -17.92
CA THR A 84 4.61 -8.89 -17.64
C THR A 84 4.33 -9.15 -16.17
N ALA A 85 5.05 -8.50 -15.25
CA ALA A 85 4.81 -8.63 -13.82
C ALA A 85 3.43 -8.08 -13.42
N ARG A 86 3.01 -6.93 -13.97
CA ARG A 86 1.67 -6.36 -13.77
C ARG A 86 0.59 -7.27 -14.33
N ALA A 87 0.77 -7.84 -15.52
CA ALA A 87 -0.16 -8.79 -16.13
C ALA A 87 -0.32 -10.05 -15.26
N ARG A 88 0.79 -10.62 -14.76
CA ARG A 88 0.76 -11.75 -13.83
C ARG A 88 0.03 -11.42 -12.53
N LYS A 89 0.27 -10.24 -11.95
CA LYS A 89 -0.40 -9.80 -10.72
C LYS A 89 -1.88 -9.47 -10.90
N ARG A 90 -2.28 -9.00 -12.09
CA ARG A 90 -3.68 -8.72 -12.45
C ARG A 90 -4.45 -9.98 -12.81
N ASN A 91 -3.76 -11.07 -13.16
CA ASN A 91 -4.40 -12.33 -13.46
C ASN A 91 -4.93 -12.98 -12.18
N ILE A 92 -6.22 -12.82 -11.94
CA ILE A 92 -6.95 -13.56 -10.91
C ILE A 92 -7.30 -14.90 -11.53
N GLY A 93 -6.91 -16.01 -10.87
CA GLY A 93 -7.29 -17.36 -11.29
C GLY A 93 -8.81 -17.57 -11.33
N PRO A 94 -9.29 -18.70 -11.85
CA PRO A 94 -10.72 -19.00 -11.81
C PRO A 94 -11.21 -19.02 -10.35
N LEU A 95 -12.36 -18.40 -10.12
CA LEU A 95 -13.03 -18.39 -8.82
C LEU A 95 -14.17 -19.42 -8.82
N THR A 96 -14.62 -19.85 -7.65
CA THR A 96 -15.84 -20.62 -7.49
C THR A 96 -16.92 -19.69 -6.95
N HIS A 97 -18.05 -19.60 -7.64
CA HIS A 97 -19.15 -18.74 -7.21
C HIS A 97 -19.75 -19.27 -5.89
N PRO A 98 -19.93 -18.45 -4.85
CA PRO A 98 -20.35 -18.93 -3.53
C PRO A 98 -21.77 -19.51 -3.50
N VAL A 99 -22.70 -18.89 -4.25
CA VAL A 99 -24.11 -19.33 -4.31
C VAL A 99 -24.35 -20.48 -5.30
N THR A 100 -23.81 -20.38 -6.52
CA THR A 100 -24.09 -21.34 -7.60
C THR A 100 -23.08 -22.48 -7.71
N GLY A 101 -21.92 -22.37 -7.05
CA GLY A 101 -20.85 -23.37 -7.11
C GLY A 101 -20.14 -23.47 -8.46
N LEU A 102 -20.47 -22.60 -9.43
CA LEU A 102 -19.91 -22.63 -10.77
C LEU A 102 -18.49 -22.06 -10.82
N HIS A 103 -17.68 -22.56 -11.77
CA HIS A 103 -16.35 -22.04 -12.04
C HIS A 103 -16.41 -20.76 -12.88
N CYS A 104 -15.95 -19.65 -12.31
CA CYS A 104 -15.87 -18.34 -12.94
C CYS A 104 -14.49 -18.12 -13.57
N SER A 105 -14.36 -18.37 -14.88
CA SER A 105 -13.16 -18.03 -15.66
C SER A 105 -13.15 -16.58 -16.11
N ASP A 106 -14.33 -16.05 -16.44
CA ASP A 106 -14.49 -14.77 -17.11
C ASP A 106 -14.59 -13.62 -16.11
N THR A 107 -14.23 -12.41 -16.54
CA THR A 107 -14.22 -11.23 -15.67
C THR A 107 -15.60 -10.89 -15.11
N ALA A 108 -16.65 -10.98 -15.93
CA ALA A 108 -18.03 -10.71 -15.49
C ALA A 108 -18.47 -11.69 -14.40
N SER A 109 -18.28 -12.99 -14.63
CA SER A 109 -18.65 -14.03 -13.66
C SER A 109 -17.80 -13.98 -12.38
N LYS A 110 -16.52 -13.58 -12.48
CA LYS A 110 -15.66 -13.35 -11.31
C LYS A 110 -16.13 -12.18 -10.47
N LEU A 111 -16.56 -11.09 -11.11
CA LEU A 111 -17.09 -9.93 -10.40
C LEU A 111 -18.39 -10.30 -9.67
N ASP A 112 -19.30 -10.98 -10.36
CA ASP A 112 -20.55 -11.46 -9.79
C ASP A 112 -20.33 -12.37 -8.57
N ALA A 113 -19.39 -13.32 -8.67
CA ALA A 113 -19.03 -14.21 -7.56
C ALA A 113 -18.48 -13.44 -6.34
N VAL A 114 -17.74 -12.35 -6.55
CA VAL A 114 -17.19 -11.52 -5.47
C VAL A 114 -18.28 -10.66 -4.83
N THR A 115 -19.16 -10.06 -5.63
CA THR A 115 -20.24 -9.21 -5.13
C THR A 115 -21.33 -10.01 -4.43
N SER A 116 -21.60 -11.22 -4.91
CA SER A 116 -22.58 -12.16 -4.33
C SER A 116 -22.06 -12.88 -3.09
N SER A 117 -20.83 -12.58 -2.65
CA SER A 117 -20.26 -13.15 -1.43
C SER A 117 -20.82 -12.45 -0.18
N GLU A 118 -21.20 -13.27 0.82
CA GLU A 118 -21.61 -12.85 2.16
C GLU A 118 -20.58 -11.95 2.87
N ALA A 119 -19.30 -12.03 2.45
CA ALA A 119 -18.23 -11.18 2.95
C ALA A 119 -18.49 -9.67 2.73
N THR A 120 -19.23 -9.29 1.69
CA THR A 120 -19.62 -7.88 1.49
C THR A 120 -20.58 -7.42 2.59
N ASN A 121 -21.55 -8.27 2.96
CA ASN A 121 -22.48 -7.98 4.05
C ASN A 121 -21.77 -7.97 5.41
N GLU A 122 -20.78 -8.84 5.62
CA GLU A 122 -19.93 -8.82 6.82
C GLU A 122 -19.13 -7.51 6.92
N ILE A 123 -18.50 -7.05 5.84
CA ILE A 123 -17.78 -5.76 5.81
C ILE A 123 -18.75 -4.59 6.02
N LEU A 124 -19.92 -4.62 5.37
CA LEU A 124 -20.96 -3.59 5.55
C LEU A 124 -21.49 -3.56 6.98
N SER A 125 -21.58 -4.71 7.67
CA SER A 125 -22.01 -4.78 9.07
C SER A 125 -21.06 -4.05 10.04
N HIS A 126 -19.78 -3.89 9.67
CA HIS A 126 -18.79 -3.15 10.45
C HIS A 126 -18.83 -1.64 10.21
N ILE A 127 -19.61 -1.16 9.24
CA ILE A 127 -19.84 0.27 9.04
C ILE A 127 -20.81 0.75 10.13
N THR A 128 -20.25 1.24 11.23
CA THR A 128 -21.01 1.74 12.39
C THR A 128 -21.54 3.16 12.21
N LYS A 129 -21.09 3.88 11.17
CA LYS A 129 -21.52 5.24 10.87
C LYS A 129 -22.53 5.21 9.74
N SER A 130 -23.81 5.29 10.10
CA SER A 130 -24.87 5.62 9.16
C SER A 130 -25.00 7.13 9.09
N LEU A 131 -25.14 7.69 7.90
CA LEU A 131 -25.44 9.11 7.72
C LEU A 131 -26.83 9.36 8.30
N ASP A 132 -26.98 10.44 9.07
CA ASP A 132 -28.30 10.87 9.49
C ASP A 132 -29.16 11.20 8.25
N PRO A 133 -30.48 10.96 8.25
CA PRO A 133 -31.33 11.21 7.09
C PRO A 133 -31.23 12.65 6.56
N ASP A 134 -30.92 13.63 7.41
CA ASP A 134 -30.75 15.01 6.99
C ASP A 134 -29.34 15.30 6.43
N GLU A 135 -28.30 14.63 6.92
CA GLU A 135 -26.97 14.65 6.30
C GLU A 135 -27.00 14.00 4.91
N ALA A 136 -27.72 12.89 4.77
CA ALA A 136 -27.89 12.19 3.49
C ALA A 136 -28.62 13.05 2.45
N LYS A 137 -29.67 13.79 2.85
CA LYS A 137 -30.34 14.76 1.97
C LYS A 137 -29.39 15.89 1.55
N THR A 138 -28.61 16.40 2.50
CA THR A 138 -27.64 17.48 2.24
C THR A 138 -26.55 17.04 1.26
N ALA A 139 -26.09 15.79 1.32
CA ALA A 139 -25.07 15.25 0.44
C ALA A 139 -25.49 15.16 -1.05
N VAL A 140 -26.81 15.17 -1.33
CA VAL A 140 -27.36 15.10 -2.71
C VAL A 140 -27.66 16.51 -3.25
N LEU A 141 -27.64 17.54 -2.40
CA LEU A 141 -27.88 18.91 -2.84
C LEU A 141 -26.68 19.45 -3.66
N PRO A 142 -26.93 20.32 -4.65
CA PRO A 142 -25.87 21.03 -5.35
C PRO A 142 -25.02 21.85 -4.36
N PHE A 143 -23.70 21.86 -4.57
CA PHE A 143 -22.79 22.66 -3.75
C PHE A 143 -22.98 24.16 -4.00
N SER A 144 -22.95 24.95 -2.94
CA SER A 144 -22.93 26.41 -3.01
C SER A 144 -21.49 26.94 -3.07
N LEU A 145 -21.33 28.21 -3.47
CA LEU A 145 -20.03 28.88 -3.41
C LEU A 145 -19.48 28.93 -1.97
N ALA A 146 -20.34 29.06 -0.96
CA ALA A 146 -19.95 29.04 0.43
C ALA A 146 -19.37 27.68 0.84
N ASP A 147 -19.92 26.58 0.32
CA ASP A 147 -19.40 25.23 0.58
C ASP A 147 -18.01 25.05 -0.04
N ILE A 148 -17.78 25.62 -1.24
CA ILE A 148 -16.47 25.60 -1.89
C ILE A 148 -15.46 26.44 -1.09
N GLN A 149 -15.84 27.64 -0.65
CA GLN A 149 -14.98 28.49 0.18
C GLN A 149 -14.62 27.81 1.50
N LEU A 150 -15.59 27.16 2.15
CA LEU A 150 -15.38 26.36 3.36
C LEU A 150 -14.43 25.19 3.07
N GLY A 151 -14.63 24.48 1.96
CA GLY A 151 -13.74 23.40 1.52
C GLY A 151 -12.30 23.87 1.31
N ALA A 152 -12.11 24.97 0.56
CA ALA A 152 -10.80 25.57 0.30
C ALA A 152 -10.11 26.07 1.58
N SER A 153 -10.87 26.54 2.57
CA SER A 153 -10.31 26.97 3.87
C SER A 153 -9.66 25.82 4.66
N ARG A 154 -10.08 24.57 4.41
CA ARG A 154 -9.56 23.36 5.08
C ARG A 154 -8.34 22.77 4.38
N SER A 155 -7.94 23.32 3.22
CA SER A 155 -6.76 22.85 2.51
C SER A 155 -5.48 23.06 3.33
N PRO A 156 -4.55 22.09 3.35
CA PRO A 156 -3.31 22.18 4.11
C PRO A 156 -2.39 23.26 3.54
N ARG A 157 -1.68 23.98 4.42
CA ARG A 157 -0.76 25.08 4.07
C ARG A 157 0.63 24.62 3.57
N CYS A 158 0.85 23.32 3.50
CA CYS A 158 2.16 22.71 3.25
C CYS A 158 1.90 21.29 2.74
N SER A 159 1.42 21.16 1.52
CA SER A 159 1.43 19.89 0.78
C SER A 159 2.22 20.08 -0.52
N SER A 160 2.82 19.01 -1.01
CA SER A 160 3.46 19.02 -2.32
C SER A 160 2.39 19.33 -3.39
N PRO A 161 2.67 20.24 -4.34
CA PRO A 161 1.77 20.51 -5.46
C PRO A 161 1.46 19.24 -6.25
N GLU A 162 0.27 19.19 -6.85
CA GLU A 162 -0.09 18.11 -7.76
C GLU A 162 0.57 18.30 -9.13
N LYS A 163 0.14 17.53 -10.13
CA LYS A 163 0.70 17.53 -11.50
C LYS A 163 0.61 18.90 -12.19
N ASP A 164 -0.31 19.75 -11.76
CA ASP A 164 -0.49 21.12 -12.23
C ASP A 164 0.54 22.11 -11.66
N GLY A 165 1.29 21.72 -10.63
CA GLY A 165 2.32 22.55 -9.99
C GLY A 165 1.75 23.67 -9.12
N LEU A 166 0.44 23.69 -8.87
CA LEU A 166 -0.21 24.77 -8.12
C LEU A 166 -0.26 24.45 -6.62
N PRO A 167 0.22 25.35 -5.74
CA PRO A 167 0.05 25.21 -4.30
C PRO A 167 -1.43 25.38 -3.89
N TYR A 168 -1.86 24.61 -2.89
CA TYR A 168 -3.27 24.56 -2.43
C TYR A 168 -3.79 25.92 -1.91
N GLU A 169 -2.89 26.79 -1.49
CA GLU A 169 -3.14 28.18 -1.08
C GLU A 169 -3.83 28.99 -2.18
N ILE A 170 -3.60 28.66 -3.45
CA ILE A 170 -4.21 29.34 -4.59
C ILE A 170 -5.73 29.15 -4.59
N LEU A 171 -6.24 28.00 -4.14
CA LEU A 171 -7.68 27.75 -4.08
C LEU A 171 -8.38 28.76 -3.15
N GLN A 172 -7.77 29.08 -2.01
CA GLN A 172 -8.32 30.08 -1.09
C GLN A 172 -8.34 31.47 -1.71
N LEU A 173 -7.30 31.86 -2.46
CA LEU A 173 -7.23 33.15 -3.12
C LEU A 173 -8.27 33.28 -4.22
N LEU A 174 -8.42 32.23 -5.03
CA LEU A 174 -9.35 32.19 -6.16
C LEU A 174 -10.80 32.34 -5.72
N PHE A 175 -11.18 31.68 -4.62
CA PHE A 175 -12.56 31.73 -4.12
C PHE A 175 -12.84 32.90 -3.16
N LYS A 176 -11.82 33.56 -2.60
CA LYS A 176 -11.99 34.80 -1.79
C LYS A 176 -12.10 36.05 -2.65
N HIS A 177 -11.51 36.05 -3.84
CA HIS A 177 -11.51 37.18 -4.76
C HIS A 177 -12.01 36.75 -6.14
N PRO A 178 -13.32 36.44 -6.27
CA PRO A 178 -13.90 36.23 -7.58
C PRO A 178 -13.76 37.53 -8.40
N ALA A 179 -13.34 37.40 -9.67
CA ALA A 179 -13.19 38.51 -10.60
C ALA A 179 -14.53 39.19 -10.92
#